data_AF-A0A7C5QU20-F1
#
_entry.id   AF-A0A7C5QU20-F1
#
_cell.length_a   1.000
_cell.length_b   1.000
_cell.length_c   1.000
_cell.angle_alpha   90.00
_cell.angle_beta   90.00
_cell.angle_gamma   90.00
#
_symmetry.space_group_name_H-M   'P 1'
#
loop_
_entity.id
_entity.type
_entity.pdbx_description
1 polymer ?
#
loop_
_entity_poly.entity_id
_entity_poly.type
_entity_poly.pdbx_seq_one_letter_code
_entity_poly.pdbx_strand_id
1 'polypeptide(L)'
;RFDRGSVWVEAAPPDAELAPGMPFRNLNDGVTPVVIGGNDWASAWAIGADGRYLFPVGRGRSGERQREMAYRFGINLVMHVLTGNYKSDQVHVPALLERLGQ
;
A
#
# COMPACT_ATOMS: atom_id res chain seq x y z
N ARG A 1 12.68 13.03 -13.96
CA ARG A 1 11.45 13.86 -13.85
C ARG A 1 10.85 13.54 -12.48
N PHE A 2 10.32 14.55 -11.75
CA PHE A 2 9.81 14.52 -10.36
C PHE A 2 10.88 14.45 -9.26
N ASP A 3 11.41 15.61 -8.86
CA ASP A 3 12.37 15.73 -7.75
C ASP A 3 11.66 15.88 -6.38
N ARG A 4 10.32 15.97 -6.37
CA ARG A 4 9.48 16.33 -5.20
C ARG A 4 8.05 15.77 -5.22
N GLY A 5 7.81 14.57 -5.76
CA GLY A 5 6.48 13.98 -5.61
C GLY A 5 6.31 13.51 -4.17
N SER A 6 5.68 14.33 -3.32
CA SER A 6 5.32 13.92 -1.97
C SER A 6 4.38 12.72 -2.02
N VAL A 7 4.54 11.83 -1.04
CA VAL A 7 3.63 10.72 -0.81
C VAL A 7 2.78 11.08 0.38
N TRP A 8 1.47 11.06 0.18
CA TRP A 8 0.47 11.28 1.22
C TRP A 8 -0.14 9.95 1.63
N VAL A 9 -0.34 9.78 2.92
CA VAL A 9 -0.95 8.61 3.53
C VAL A 9 -2.07 9.07 4.46
N GLU A 10 -3.23 8.42 4.38
CA GLU A 10 -4.31 8.64 5.34
C GLU A 10 -3.92 8.14 6.75
N ALA A 11 -4.05 9.02 7.75
CA ALA A 11 -3.82 8.65 9.14
C ALA A 11 -5.11 8.13 9.77
N ALA A 12 -4.98 7.11 10.64
CA ALA A 12 -6.10 6.68 11.47
C ALA A 12 -6.49 7.79 12.47
N PRO A 13 -7.79 7.99 12.76
CA PRO A 13 -8.21 8.96 13.77
C PRO A 13 -7.68 8.57 15.16
N PRO A 14 -7.15 9.52 15.94
CA PRO A 14 -6.47 9.25 17.22
C PRO A 14 -7.41 8.80 18.35
N ASP A 15 -8.71 9.09 18.24
CA ASP A 15 -9.76 8.88 19.24
C ASP A 15 -10.73 7.75 18.88
N ALA A 16 -10.39 6.95 17.88
CA ALA A 16 -11.34 6.00 17.36
C ALA A 16 -11.55 4.82 18.34
N GLU A 17 -12.75 4.73 18.94
CA GLU A 17 -13.17 3.70 19.91
C GLU A 17 -13.94 2.53 19.27
N LEU A 18 -13.84 1.33 19.88
CA LEU A 18 -14.52 0.12 19.40
C LEU A 18 -16.01 0.21 19.75
N ALA A 19 -16.85 0.59 18.78
CA ALA A 19 -18.30 0.54 18.94
C ALA A 19 -18.82 -0.91 18.80
N PRO A 20 -19.66 -1.42 19.73
CA PRO A 20 -20.22 -2.76 19.62
C PRO A 20 -21.07 -2.95 18.35
N GLY A 21 -20.80 -4.01 17.57
CA GLY A 21 -21.63 -4.42 16.43
C GLY A 21 -21.21 -3.94 15.04
N MET A 22 -20.12 -3.19 14.90
CA MET A 22 -19.55 -2.83 13.58
C MET A 22 -18.52 -3.88 13.13
N PRO A 23 -18.75 -4.61 12.02
CA PRO A 23 -17.87 -5.70 11.57
C PRO A 23 -16.56 -5.22 10.93
N PHE A 24 -16.48 -3.95 10.52
CA PHE A 24 -15.30 -3.35 9.90
C PHE A 24 -15.06 -1.96 10.52
N ARG A 25 -13.87 -1.70 11.04
CA ARG A 25 -13.41 -0.32 11.34
C ARG A 25 -12.30 0.07 10.39
N ASN A 26 -12.16 1.39 10.20
CA ASN A 26 -10.93 2.09 9.78
C ASN A 26 -9.77 1.95 10.80
N LEU A 27 -9.72 0.85 11.54
CA LEU A 27 -8.51 0.36 12.18
C LEU A 27 -7.87 -0.53 11.13
N ASN A 28 -7.24 0.06 10.14
CA ASN A 28 -6.44 -0.72 9.19
C ASN A 28 -5.17 -1.29 9.87
N ASP A 29 -5.17 -1.45 11.20
CA ASP A 29 -4.13 -2.10 11.98
C ASP A 29 -2.70 -1.58 11.75
N GLY A 30 -2.61 -0.27 11.48
CA GLY A 30 -1.35 0.42 11.16
C GLY A 30 -1.03 0.43 9.65
N VAL A 31 -1.87 -0.15 8.81
CA VAL A 31 -1.87 0.01 7.35
C VAL A 31 -2.60 1.29 6.99
N THR A 32 -2.08 2.03 6.02
CA THR A 32 -2.77 3.18 5.47
C THR A 32 -3.81 2.73 4.42
N PRO A 33 -5.10 3.11 4.51
CA PRO A 33 -6.11 2.72 3.52
C PRO A 33 -5.96 3.44 2.17
N VAL A 34 -5.41 4.67 2.18
CA VAL A 34 -5.25 5.50 0.99
C VAL A 34 -3.82 6.04 0.92
N VAL A 35 -3.12 5.69 -0.16
CA VAL A 35 -1.80 6.23 -0.51
C VAL A 35 -1.89 7.01 -1.82
N ILE A 36 -1.45 8.27 -1.81
CA ILE A 36 -1.47 9.16 -3.00
C ILE A 36 -0.04 9.64 -3.27
N GLY A 37 0.39 9.60 -4.53
CA GLY A 37 1.71 10.13 -4.91
C GLY A 37 1.77 10.68 -6.33
N GLY A 38 2.64 11.66 -6.51
CA GLY A 38 2.77 12.44 -7.75
C GLY A 38 3.88 11.98 -8.71
N ASN A 39 4.43 10.77 -8.54
CA ASN A 39 5.61 10.31 -9.29
C ASN A 39 5.29 9.43 -10.51
N ASP A 40 4.00 9.28 -10.88
CA ASP A 40 3.55 8.52 -12.05
C ASP A 40 4.18 7.11 -12.15
N TRP A 41 4.12 6.37 -11.03
CA TRP A 41 4.72 5.04 -10.96
C TRP A 41 4.09 4.06 -11.95
N ALA A 42 2.81 4.23 -12.28
CA ALA A 42 2.10 3.41 -13.26
C ALA A 42 2.81 3.43 -14.62
N SER A 43 3.19 4.61 -15.13
CA SER A 43 3.96 4.71 -16.37
C SER A 43 5.35 4.07 -16.26
N ALA A 44 5.97 4.12 -15.08
CA ALA A 44 7.25 3.46 -14.83
C ALA A 44 7.16 1.93 -14.81
N TRP A 45 6.01 1.38 -14.41
CA TRP A 45 5.76 -0.07 -14.34
C TRP A 45 5.20 -0.66 -15.64
N ALA A 46 4.66 0.18 -16.53
CA ALA A 46 3.97 -0.25 -17.73
C ALA A 46 4.89 -1.00 -18.71
N ILE A 47 4.53 -2.25 -19.00
CA ILE A 47 5.24 -3.16 -19.92
C ILE A 47 4.27 -3.63 -21.01
N GLY A 48 4.72 -3.65 -22.26
CA GLY A 48 3.98 -4.15 -23.41
C GLY A 48 4.03 -5.68 -23.54
N ALA A 49 3.25 -6.24 -24.45
CA ALA A 49 3.22 -7.68 -24.68
C ALA A 49 4.57 -8.26 -25.15
N ASP A 50 5.44 -7.42 -25.72
CA ASP A 50 6.80 -7.77 -26.15
C ASP A 50 7.84 -7.64 -25.03
N GLY A 51 7.42 -7.38 -23.79
CA GLY A 51 8.29 -7.22 -22.63
C GLY A 51 9.01 -5.87 -22.58
N ARG A 52 8.73 -4.95 -23.50
CA ARG A 52 9.36 -3.61 -23.51
C ARG A 52 8.57 -2.62 -22.66
N TYR A 53 9.29 -1.69 -22.04
CA TYR A 53 8.65 -0.58 -21.32
C TYR A 53 7.86 0.31 -22.26
N LEU A 54 6.61 0.60 -21.91
CA LEU A 54 5.72 1.44 -22.73
C LEU A 54 6.09 2.93 -22.67
N PHE A 55 6.63 3.39 -21.53
CA PHE A 55 6.96 4.79 -21.31
C PHE A 55 8.41 5.01 -20.84
N PRO A 56 9.06 6.10 -21.28
CA PRO A 56 10.36 6.51 -20.74
C PRO A 56 10.19 7.18 -19.37
N VAL A 57 11.06 6.82 -18.41
CA VAL A 57 11.05 7.38 -17.03
C VAL A 57 12.12 8.48 -16.85
N GLY A 58 13.08 8.58 -17.76
CA GLY A 58 14.18 9.53 -17.73
C GLY A 58 15.10 9.35 -18.94
N ARG A 59 16.36 9.80 -18.85
CA ARG A 59 17.35 9.66 -19.92
C ARG A 59 18.57 8.88 -19.44
N GLY A 60 19.01 7.90 -20.23
CA GLY A 60 20.19 7.08 -19.93
C GLY A 60 20.15 6.44 -18.54
N ARG A 61 21.32 6.33 -17.90
CA ARG A 61 21.50 5.68 -16.58
C ARG A 61 20.65 6.27 -15.44
N SER A 62 20.27 7.55 -15.52
CA SER A 62 19.40 8.14 -14.49
C SER A 62 17.95 7.68 -14.64
N GLY A 63 17.48 7.40 -15.85
CA GLY A 63 16.16 6.84 -16.11
C GLY A 63 16.03 5.39 -15.64
N GLU A 64 17.07 4.59 -15.85
CA GLU A 64 17.15 3.21 -15.34
C GLU A 64 17.03 3.18 -13.81
N ARG A 65 17.83 4.03 -13.13
CA ARG A 65 17.75 4.16 -11.66
C ARG A 65 16.37 4.65 -11.20
N GLN A 66 15.76 5.61 -11.87
CA GLN A 66 14.41 6.08 -11.52
C GLN A 66 13.37 4.98 -11.66
N ARG A 67 13.47 4.15 -12.70
CA ARG A 67 12.57 3.00 -12.88
C ARG A 67 12.79 1.93 -11.81
N GLU A 68 14.04 1.64 -11.45
CA GLU A 68 14.35 0.74 -10.33
C GLU A 68 13.74 1.25 -9.02
N MET A 69 13.86 2.54 -8.72
CA MET A 69 13.24 3.15 -7.54
C MET A 69 11.71 3.06 -7.58
N ALA A 70 11.08 3.20 -8.75
CA ALA A 70 9.65 3.00 -8.92
C ALA A 70 9.25 1.54 -8.61
N TYR A 71 10.03 0.55 -9.05
CA TYR A 71 9.77 -0.86 -8.71
C TYR A 71 9.90 -1.11 -7.21
N ARG A 72 10.96 -0.59 -6.57
CA ARG A 72 11.14 -0.71 -5.12
C ARG A 72 9.97 -0.09 -4.34
N PHE A 73 9.47 1.06 -4.77
CA PHE A 73 8.28 1.67 -4.19
C PHE A 73 7.05 0.76 -4.33
N GLY A 74 6.78 0.24 -5.52
CA GLY A 74 5.64 -0.65 -5.77
C GLY A 74 5.69 -1.94 -4.95
N ILE A 75 6.88 -2.57 -4.86
CA ILE A 75 7.09 -3.75 -4.02
C ILE A 75 6.82 -3.41 -2.55
N ASN A 76 7.42 -2.33 -2.04
CA ASN A 76 7.21 -1.92 -0.65
C ASN A 76 5.74 -1.59 -0.36
N LEU A 77 5.02 -0.98 -1.31
CA LEU A 77 3.60 -0.69 -1.19
C LEU A 77 2.78 -1.98 -1.10
N VAL A 78 3.03 -2.96 -1.98
CA VAL A 78 2.34 -4.26 -1.95
C VAL A 78 2.65 -4.99 -0.64
N MET A 79 3.90 -5.00 -0.21
CA MET A 79 4.28 -5.59 1.08
C MET A 79 3.58 -4.91 2.25
N HIS A 80 3.53 -3.58 2.29
CA HIS A 80 2.86 -2.83 3.35
C HIS A 80 1.37 -3.19 3.44
N VAL A 81 0.68 -3.23 2.29
CA VAL A 81 -0.75 -3.55 2.23
C VAL A 81 -1.03 -5.01 2.61
N LEU A 82 -0.24 -5.97 2.10
CA LEU A 82 -0.51 -7.40 2.30
C LEU A 82 -0.02 -7.96 3.65
N THR A 83 0.84 -7.24 4.38
CA THR A 83 1.41 -7.75 5.62
C THR A 83 0.98 -6.99 6.87
N GLY A 84 0.35 -5.84 6.74
CA GLY A 84 0.13 -4.98 7.91
C GLY A 84 -1.07 -5.35 8.79
N ASN A 85 -2.01 -6.19 8.33
CA ASN A 85 -3.11 -6.69 9.17
C ASN A 85 -2.79 -8.03 9.89
N TYR A 86 -1.66 -8.66 9.59
CA TYR A 86 -1.35 -10.02 10.04
C TYR A 86 -1.39 -10.21 11.56
N LYS A 87 -1.05 -9.17 12.34
CA LYS A 87 -1.07 -9.26 13.81
C LYS A 87 -2.42 -8.98 14.43
N SER A 88 -3.21 -8.10 13.84
CA SER A 88 -4.54 -7.80 14.37
C SER A 88 -5.53 -8.90 14.04
N ASP A 89 -5.41 -9.55 12.89
CA ASP A 89 -6.21 -10.74 12.56
C ASP A 89 -6.04 -11.84 13.64
N GLN A 90 -4.84 -12.00 14.21
CA GLN A 90 -4.58 -12.97 15.29
C GLN A 90 -5.25 -12.63 16.62
N VAL A 91 -5.38 -11.34 16.96
CA VAL A 91 -6.01 -10.90 18.23
C VAL A 91 -7.52 -11.15 18.21
N HIS A 92 -8.15 -11.20 17.03
CA HIS A 92 -9.58 -11.43 16.88
C HIS A 92 -9.97 -12.92 16.82
N VAL A 93 -9.01 -13.84 16.64
CA VAL A 93 -9.29 -15.29 16.55
C VAL A 93 -10.07 -15.84 17.75
N PRO A 94 -9.73 -15.52 19.03
CA PRO A 94 -10.50 -16.03 20.17
C PRO A 94 -11.98 -15.63 20.14
N ALA A 95 -12.28 -14.37 19.78
CA ALA A 95 -13.64 -13.86 19.67
C ALA A 95 -14.44 -14.48 18.50
N LEU A 96 -13.76 -14.87 17.42
CA LEU A 96 -14.37 -15.59 16.30
C LEU A 96 -14.72 -17.04 16.67
N LEU A 97 -13.85 -17.73 17.43
CA LEU A 97 -14.09 -19.09 17.91
C LEU A 97 -15.26 -19.15 18.90
N GLU A 98 -15.38 -18.15 19.78
CA GLU A 98 -16.47 -18.07 20.76
C GLU A 98 -17.85 -17.89 20.08
N ARG A 99 -17.90 -17.22 18.92
CA ARG A 99 -19.12 -17.06 18.11
C ARG A 99 -19.49 -18.29 17.27
N LEU A 100 -18.54 -19.15 16.94
CA LEU A 100 -18.79 -20.42 16.21
C LEU A 100 -19.19 -21.56 17.15
N GLY A 101 -18.92 -21.43 18.45
CA GLY A 101 -19.32 -22.38 19.49
C GLY A 101 -20.70 -22.12 20.11
N GLN A 102 -21.41 -21.07 19.66
CA GLN A 102 -22.84 -20.85 19.90
C GLN A 102 -23.66 -21.36 18.72
#